data_AF-A0AAV8W5S2-F1
#
_entry.id   AF-A0AAV8W5S2-F1
#
_cell.length_a   1.000
_cell.length_b   1.000
_cell.length_c   1.000
_cell.angle_alpha   90.00
_cell.angle_beta   90.00
_cell.angle_gamma   90.00
#
_symmetry.space_group_name_H-M   'P 1'
#
loop_
_entity.id
_entity.type
_entity.pdbx_description
1 polymer ?
#
loop_
_entity_poly.entity_id
_entity_poly.type
_entity_poly.pdbx_seq_one_letter_code
_entity_poly.pdbx_strand_id
1 'polypeptide(L)'
;MITSIFILVLALAVALVKGAAIGDDEVYCEINPLQYTNSPLIIPTGGTTFLYPSYGETTLKIPAGETVDLVCPGSNLIVLGSRTEEVIQATCISNARFRILGERTLWTQVSCAGDATAKSLYTGAVCVNGGKIAEIGFSLTDGRFLSTITVCYDAVDQSPLYTYFDMTASIGNNAKGTPRPSFSQDGGFYSIGSRTVNQLYTRSVQRGTINAQIGLSATDIKYIDNGNWFFLARGHLTARADFFYPAQQNATFRYINAAPQWQSFNGLNWNEIENSVRDYADVNGVDLQVWTGVYGIATLPHESTGEDTPLYLYTATDGTTALPVPSIYWKVVYNPSSRRGVALIGANNPYDVNAADKLICTDVSSSLNWLSWNRLNITQGYSYACSVADLRRVVSYAPNLQVSGILV
;
A
#
# COMPACT_ATOMS: atom_id res chain seq x y z
N MET A 1 19.14 -72.93 -59.29
CA MET A 1 17.85 -72.33 -58.89
C MET A 1 18.15 -71.03 -58.16
N ILE A 2 17.72 -69.91 -58.75
CA ILE A 2 17.11 -68.73 -58.09
C ILE A 2 17.97 -68.09 -56.96
N THR A 3 18.92 -67.21 -57.33
CA THR A 3 18.86 -65.73 -57.22
C THR A 3 18.69 -65.17 -55.81
N SER A 4 19.65 -64.35 -55.36
CA SER A 4 19.38 -63.06 -54.70
C SER A 4 20.65 -62.20 -54.70
N ILE A 5 20.63 -61.18 -55.56
CA ILE A 5 21.60 -60.08 -55.62
C ILE A 5 21.06 -59.00 -54.66
N PHE A 6 21.83 -58.66 -53.63
CA PHE A 6 21.54 -57.52 -52.77
C PHE A 6 22.03 -56.23 -53.46
N ILE A 7 21.11 -55.40 -53.90
CA ILE A 7 21.37 -54.04 -54.37
C ILE A 7 21.34 -53.12 -53.14
N LEU A 8 22.49 -52.52 -52.81
CA LEU A 8 22.61 -51.51 -51.77
C LEU A 8 22.19 -50.16 -52.37
N VAL A 9 20.99 -49.67 -52.05
CA VAL A 9 20.53 -48.33 -52.43
C VAL A 9 21.01 -47.33 -51.38
N LEU A 10 21.97 -46.50 -51.75
CA LEU A 10 22.44 -45.37 -50.95
C LEU A 10 21.44 -44.22 -51.09
N ALA A 11 20.53 -44.05 -50.14
CA ALA A 11 19.64 -42.89 -50.09
C ALA A 11 20.38 -41.70 -49.45
N LEU A 12 20.80 -40.75 -50.28
CA LEU A 12 21.35 -39.48 -49.84
C LEU A 12 20.19 -38.60 -49.31
N ALA A 13 19.96 -38.59 -48.00
CA ALA A 13 19.02 -37.67 -47.38
C ALA A 13 19.61 -36.26 -47.36
N VAL A 14 19.14 -35.40 -48.26
CA VAL A 14 19.40 -33.96 -48.20
C VAL A 14 18.67 -33.41 -46.97
N ALA A 15 19.43 -33.09 -45.92
CA ALA A 15 18.92 -32.32 -44.81
C ALA A 15 18.66 -30.89 -45.30
N LEU A 16 17.41 -30.59 -45.65
CA LEU A 16 16.91 -29.23 -45.70
C LEU A 16 17.00 -28.66 -44.28
N VAL A 17 18.05 -27.89 -44.01
CA VAL A 17 18.04 -26.94 -42.91
C VAL A 17 16.88 -26.01 -43.17
N LYS A 18 15.74 -26.24 -42.49
CA LYS A 18 14.71 -25.21 -42.37
C LYS A 18 15.44 -24.01 -41.76
N GLY A 19 15.57 -22.95 -42.57
CA GLY A 19 15.98 -21.66 -42.05
C GLY A 19 15.15 -21.36 -40.81
N ALA A 20 15.82 -20.88 -39.77
CA ALA A 20 15.15 -20.35 -38.59
C ALA A 20 14.02 -19.45 -39.09
N ALA A 21 12.80 -19.69 -38.61
CA ALA A 21 11.71 -18.76 -38.82
C ALA A 21 12.23 -17.38 -38.40
N ILE A 22 12.22 -16.44 -39.32
CA ILE A 22 12.40 -15.02 -39.01
C ILE A 22 11.24 -14.73 -38.07
N GLY A 23 11.51 -14.66 -36.77
CA GLY A 23 10.51 -14.26 -35.80
C GLY A 23 9.98 -12.90 -36.23
N ASP A 24 8.66 -12.74 -36.23
CA ASP A 24 8.04 -11.43 -36.44
C ASP A 24 8.79 -10.40 -35.59
N ASP A 25 9.30 -9.33 -36.21
CA ASP A 25 9.96 -8.24 -35.48
C ASP A 25 9.07 -7.87 -34.30
N GLU A 26 9.52 -8.10 -33.06
CA GLU A 26 8.71 -7.81 -31.87
C GLU A 26 8.25 -6.35 -31.94
N VAL A 27 6.93 -6.16 -32.08
CA VAL A 27 6.29 -4.85 -32.32
C VAL A 27 6.11 -4.07 -31.01
N TYR A 28 6.91 -4.38 -29.98
CA TYR A 28 6.85 -3.74 -28.67
C TYR A 28 8.23 -3.70 -28.01
N CYS A 29 8.33 -2.86 -27.00
CA CYS A 29 9.41 -2.85 -26.04
C CYS A 29 8.98 -3.60 -24.79
N GLU A 30 9.72 -4.64 -24.42
CA GLU A 30 9.53 -5.40 -23.20
C GLU A 30 10.62 -5.05 -22.19
N ILE A 31 10.19 -4.48 -21.05
CA ILE A 31 11.10 -4.04 -20.00
C ILE A 31 10.68 -4.57 -18.64
N ASN A 32 11.64 -4.94 -17.81
CA ASN A 32 11.38 -5.15 -16.40
C ASN A 32 11.39 -3.78 -15.67
N PRO A 33 10.24 -3.28 -15.20
CA PRO A 33 10.17 -2.00 -14.48
C PRO A 33 10.89 -2.01 -13.13
N LEU A 34 11.24 -3.20 -12.62
CA LEU A 34 11.96 -3.43 -11.37
C LEU A 34 13.39 -3.92 -11.62
N GLN A 35 13.93 -3.68 -12.82
CA GLN A 35 15.27 -4.08 -13.22
C GLN A 35 16.34 -3.66 -12.21
N TYR A 36 16.18 -2.47 -11.62
CA TYR A 36 17.04 -1.93 -10.57
C TYR A 36 16.18 -1.34 -9.45
N THR A 37 16.73 -1.24 -8.24
CA THR A 37 16.05 -0.59 -7.12
C THR A 37 15.75 0.88 -7.38
N ASN A 38 16.58 1.53 -8.21
CA ASN A 38 16.44 2.91 -8.68
C ASN A 38 15.95 2.97 -10.14
N SER A 39 15.18 1.98 -10.62
CA SER A 39 14.52 2.09 -11.92
C SER A 39 13.56 3.31 -11.95
N PRO A 40 13.49 4.05 -13.06
CA PRO A 40 12.52 5.14 -13.21
C PRO A 40 11.09 4.61 -13.11
N LEU A 41 10.19 5.46 -12.63
CA LEU A 41 8.76 5.24 -12.80
C LEU A 41 8.40 5.48 -14.27
N ILE A 42 7.47 4.68 -14.78
CA ILE A 42 6.96 4.80 -16.15
C ILE A 42 5.50 5.22 -16.07
N ILE A 43 5.18 6.32 -16.74
CA ILE A 43 3.82 6.87 -16.80
C ILE A 43 3.45 7.18 -18.26
N PRO A 44 2.15 7.19 -18.61
CA PRO A 44 1.72 7.69 -19.92
C PRO A 44 2.24 9.12 -20.16
N THR A 45 2.59 9.45 -21.41
CA THR A 45 3.09 10.79 -21.75
C THR A 45 2.10 11.87 -21.31
N GLY A 46 2.55 12.81 -20.46
CA GLY A 46 1.71 13.87 -19.91
C GLY A 46 0.67 13.42 -18.88
N GLY A 47 0.59 12.12 -18.59
CA GLY A 47 -0.32 11.54 -17.59
C GLY A 47 0.20 11.66 -16.16
N THR A 48 -0.57 11.11 -15.22
CA THR A 48 -0.22 11.08 -13.78
C THR A 48 -0.38 9.69 -13.15
N THR A 49 -0.70 8.69 -13.96
CA THR A 49 -0.91 7.30 -13.54
C THR A 49 0.35 6.47 -13.79
N PHE A 50 0.57 5.47 -12.95
CA PHE A 50 1.69 4.53 -13.11
C PHE A 50 1.31 3.41 -14.07
N LEU A 51 2.23 3.01 -14.94
CA LEU A 51 2.07 1.81 -15.74
C LEU A 51 2.46 0.57 -14.91
N TYR A 52 1.71 -0.52 -15.05
CA TYR A 52 2.00 -1.80 -14.42
C TYR A 52 2.06 -2.90 -15.49
N PRO A 53 2.88 -3.97 -15.29
CA PRO A 53 2.78 -5.16 -16.10
C PRO A 53 1.35 -5.67 -16.16
N SER A 54 0.96 -6.31 -17.27
CA SER A 54 -0.32 -7.02 -17.33
C SER A 54 -0.34 -8.19 -16.33
N TYR A 55 -1.53 -8.64 -15.94
CA TYR A 55 -1.65 -9.78 -15.04
C TYR A 55 -0.89 -11.01 -15.56
N GLY A 56 -0.13 -11.66 -14.68
CA GLY A 56 0.71 -12.82 -15.01
C GLY A 56 2.06 -12.47 -15.65
N GLU A 57 2.29 -11.19 -16.00
CA GLU A 57 3.53 -10.72 -16.60
C GLU A 57 4.44 -10.07 -15.56
N THR A 58 5.75 -10.19 -15.76
CA THR A 58 6.78 -9.50 -14.94
C THR A 58 7.35 -8.26 -15.63
N THR A 59 6.99 -8.07 -16.89
CA THR A 59 7.51 -7.03 -17.78
C THR A 59 6.39 -6.12 -18.29
N LEU A 60 6.72 -4.85 -18.52
CA LEU A 60 5.89 -3.92 -19.26
C LEU A 60 6.12 -4.13 -20.75
N LYS A 61 5.04 -4.23 -21.52
CA LYS A 61 5.05 -4.26 -22.98
C LYS A 61 4.51 -2.93 -23.51
N ILE A 62 5.38 -2.13 -24.11
CA ILE A 62 5.07 -0.82 -24.68
C ILE A 62 5.10 -0.95 -26.21
N PRO A 63 3.99 -0.75 -26.94
CA PRO A 63 3.97 -0.83 -28.40
C PRO A 63 5.06 0.02 -29.09
N ALA A 64 5.61 -0.50 -30.19
CA ALA A 64 6.60 0.22 -31.00
C ALA A 64 6.00 1.53 -31.52
N GLY A 65 6.76 2.62 -31.38
CA GLY A 65 6.32 3.98 -31.71
C GLY A 65 5.53 4.70 -30.61
N GLU A 66 5.08 3.99 -29.57
CA GLU A 66 4.44 4.63 -28.41
C GLU A 66 5.48 5.36 -27.55
N THR A 67 5.08 6.50 -26.99
CA THR A 67 5.93 7.32 -26.11
C THR A 67 5.38 7.28 -24.69
N VAL A 68 6.28 7.08 -23.73
CA VAL A 68 6.01 7.15 -22.28
C VAL A 68 6.92 8.19 -21.64
N ASP A 69 6.53 8.71 -20.49
CA ASP A 69 7.43 9.51 -19.65
C ASP A 69 8.15 8.58 -18.66
N LEU A 70 9.48 8.69 -18.62
CA LEU A 70 10.32 8.11 -17.59
C LEU A 70 10.57 9.17 -16.52
N VAL A 71 10.36 8.83 -15.25
CA VAL A 71 10.29 9.80 -14.17
C VAL A 71 11.09 9.35 -12.94
N CYS A 72 11.90 10.26 -12.39
CA CYS A 72 12.67 10.06 -11.16
C CYS A 72 12.36 11.12 -10.10
N PRO A 73 11.20 11.07 -9.43
CA PRO A 73 10.70 12.21 -8.66
C PRO A 73 11.60 12.66 -7.51
N GLY A 74 11.92 13.95 -7.43
CA GLY A 74 12.90 14.51 -6.48
C GLY A 74 14.36 14.19 -6.83
N SER A 75 14.62 13.71 -8.05
CA SER A 75 15.96 13.39 -8.56
C SER A 75 16.05 13.62 -10.08
N ASN A 76 17.12 13.14 -10.69
CA ASN A 76 17.35 13.21 -12.14
C ASN A 76 17.42 11.80 -12.72
N LEU A 77 17.00 11.65 -13.99
CA LEU A 77 17.37 10.47 -14.75
C LEU A 77 18.88 10.45 -15.03
N ILE A 78 19.42 9.24 -15.14
CA ILE A 78 20.71 8.93 -15.71
C ILE A 78 20.44 8.19 -17.00
N VAL A 79 20.87 8.75 -18.12
CA VAL A 79 20.74 8.18 -19.46
C VAL A 79 22.15 8.07 -20.05
N LEU A 80 22.56 6.86 -20.43
CA LEU A 80 23.92 6.60 -20.96
C LEU A 80 25.04 7.10 -20.01
N GLY A 81 24.80 7.01 -18.70
CA GLY A 81 25.76 7.43 -17.66
C GLY A 81 25.79 8.94 -17.37
N SER A 82 25.00 9.75 -18.08
CA SER A 82 24.93 11.20 -17.88
C SER A 82 23.63 11.59 -17.19
N ARG A 83 23.70 12.54 -16.25
CA ARG A 83 22.51 13.11 -15.59
C ARG A 83 21.74 14.02 -16.55
N THR A 84 20.43 13.97 -16.45
CA THR A 84 19.50 14.71 -17.31
C THR A 84 18.37 15.33 -16.48
N GLU A 85 17.20 15.59 -17.06
CA GLU A 85 16.01 16.09 -16.35
C GLU A 85 15.35 15.03 -15.44
N GLU A 86 14.42 15.45 -14.60
CA GLU A 86 13.58 14.57 -13.75
C GLU A 86 12.55 13.77 -14.55
N VAL A 87 12.11 14.31 -15.69
CA VAL A 87 11.10 13.74 -16.58
C VAL A 87 11.66 13.74 -18.00
N ILE A 88 11.65 12.58 -18.66
CA ILE A 88 12.09 12.45 -20.06
C ILE A 88 11.15 11.54 -20.83
N GLN A 89 10.82 11.95 -22.06
CA GLN A 89 10.07 11.13 -23.01
C GLN A 89 10.96 10.03 -23.59
N ALA A 90 10.43 8.81 -23.61
CA ALA A 90 11.04 7.64 -24.23
C ALA A 90 10.07 7.03 -25.24
N THR A 91 10.44 7.04 -26.52
CA THR A 91 9.65 6.40 -27.58
C THR A 91 10.14 4.98 -27.80
N CYS A 92 9.27 3.99 -27.69
CA CYS A 92 9.63 2.60 -27.93
C CYS A 92 10.08 2.37 -29.39
N ILE A 93 11.16 1.61 -29.57
CA ILE A 93 11.61 1.13 -30.89
C ILE A 93 11.24 -0.35 -31.05
N SER A 94 11.88 -1.23 -30.28
CA SER A 94 11.58 -2.67 -30.18
C SER A 94 12.44 -3.34 -29.09
N ASN A 95 12.06 -4.54 -28.63
CA ASN A 95 12.76 -5.32 -27.61
C ASN A 95 12.99 -4.50 -26.32
N ALA A 96 14.23 -4.14 -25.97
CA ALA A 96 14.52 -3.28 -24.81
C ALA A 96 15.03 -1.88 -25.21
N ARG A 97 14.80 -1.44 -26.46
CA ARG A 97 15.37 -0.21 -27.03
C ARG A 97 14.34 0.91 -27.16
N PHE A 98 14.74 2.08 -26.68
CA PHE A 98 13.97 3.32 -26.77
C PHE A 98 14.76 4.38 -27.52
N ARG A 99 14.04 5.33 -28.11
CA ARG A 99 14.60 6.63 -28.52
C ARG A 99 14.43 7.60 -27.36
N ILE A 100 15.55 8.05 -26.79
CA ILE A 100 15.59 8.96 -25.63
C ILE A 100 16.57 10.08 -25.96
N LEU A 101 16.13 11.34 -25.90
CA LEU A 101 16.93 12.51 -26.27
C LEU A 101 17.57 12.40 -27.68
N GLY A 102 16.86 11.77 -28.62
CA GLY A 102 17.33 11.52 -29.99
C GLY A 102 18.21 10.27 -30.15
N GLU A 103 18.74 9.71 -29.07
CA GLU A 103 19.65 8.56 -29.08
C GLU A 103 18.92 7.22 -28.95
N ARG A 104 19.53 6.15 -29.48
CA ARG A 104 19.05 4.77 -29.28
C ARG A 104 19.61 4.22 -27.97
N THR A 105 18.76 4.06 -26.98
CA THR A 105 19.14 3.71 -25.61
C THR A 105 18.50 2.38 -25.18
N LEU A 106 19.27 1.49 -24.57
CA LEU A 106 18.74 0.28 -23.94
C LEU A 106 18.14 0.61 -22.57
N TRP A 107 17.10 -0.10 -22.15
CA TRP A 107 16.51 0.06 -20.82
C TRP A 107 17.54 -0.07 -19.68
N THR A 108 18.52 -0.97 -19.82
CA THR A 108 19.61 -1.17 -18.85
C THR A 108 20.57 0.02 -18.72
N GLN A 109 20.45 1.02 -19.59
CA GLN A 109 21.24 2.25 -19.59
C GLN A 109 20.45 3.44 -19.03
N VAL A 110 19.29 3.19 -18.43
CA VAL A 110 18.43 4.20 -17.82
C VAL A 110 18.20 3.87 -16.34
N SER A 111 18.43 4.85 -15.46
CA SER A 111 18.17 4.72 -14.03
C SER A 111 17.88 6.08 -13.38
N CYS A 112 17.45 6.10 -12.12
CA CYS A 112 17.41 7.31 -11.31
C CYS A 112 18.74 7.55 -10.58
N ALA A 113 19.13 8.81 -10.44
CA ALA A 113 20.32 9.19 -9.68
C ALA A 113 20.16 9.07 -8.16
N GLY A 114 18.92 8.97 -7.67
CA GLY A 114 18.58 8.82 -6.26
C GLY A 114 17.15 8.31 -6.07
N ASP A 115 16.78 8.10 -4.82
CA ASP A 115 15.45 7.60 -4.44
C ASP A 115 14.35 8.63 -4.69
N ALA A 116 13.15 8.14 -5.01
CA ALA A 116 11.99 8.99 -5.19
C ALA A 116 11.58 9.67 -3.87
N THR A 117 11.34 10.99 -3.92
CA THR A 117 10.95 11.76 -2.73
C THR A 117 9.45 12.02 -2.71
N ALA A 118 8.73 11.25 -1.88
CA ALA A 118 7.31 11.47 -1.67
C ALA A 118 7.04 12.70 -0.77
N LYS A 119 5.81 13.22 -0.81
CA LYS A 119 5.28 14.20 0.13
C LYS A 119 3.76 14.12 0.23
N SER A 120 3.22 14.75 1.26
CA SER A 120 1.79 14.90 1.51
C SER A 120 1.34 16.33 1.24
N LEU A 121 0.22 16.51 0.52
CA LEU A 121 -0.35 17.83 0.21
C LEU A 121 -1.86 17.82 0.45
N TYR A 122 -2.40 18.92 1.01
CA TYR A 122 -3.85 19.14 0.95
C TYR A 122 -4.27 19.52 -0.46
N THR A 123 -5.40 18.97 -0.91
CA THR A 123 -5.99 19.28 -2.22
C THR A 123 -6.90 20.51 -2.18
N GLY A 124 -7.29 20.95 -0.98
CA GLY A 124 -8.34 21.96 -0.76
C GLY A 124 -9.75 21.37 -0.77
N ALA A 125 -9.93 20.11 -1.16
CA ALA A 125 -11.21 19.42 -1.06
C ALA A 125 -11.49 18.97 0.39
N VAL A 126 -12.77 18.81 0.69
CA VAL A 126 -13.27 18.27 1.96
C VAL A 126 -13.83 16.87 1.77
N CYS A 127 -13.76 16.06 2.81
CA CYS A 127 -14.45 14.81 2.92
C CYS A 127 -15.51 14.88 4.03
N VAL A 128 -16.22 13.76 4.19
CA VAL A 128 -17.18 13.47 5.26
C VAL A 128 -16.71 13.97 6.63
N ASN A 129 -17.67 14.45 7.43
CA ASN A 129 -17.46 15.01 8.78
C ASN A 129 -16.53 16.24 8.84
N GLY A 130 -16.38 16.99 7.75
CA GLY A 130 -15.52 18.17 7.72
C GLY A 130 -14.03 17.83 7.66
N GLY A 131 -13.68 16.55 7.44
CA GLY A 131 -12.32 16.14 7.14
C GLY A 131 -11.79 16.80 5.87
N LYS A 132 -10.47 16.82 5.72
CA LYS A 132 -9.79 17.44 4.58
C LYS A 132 -9.15 16.36 3.73
N ILE A 133 -9.30 16.46 2.41
CA ILE A 133 -8.63 15.55 1.49
C ILE A 133 -7.17 15.99 1.32
N ALA A 134 -6.27 15.08 1.64
CA ALA A 134 -4.87 15.15 1.30
C ALA A 134 -4.48 14.01 0.36
N GLU A 135 -3.38 14.19 -0.35
CA GLU A 135 -2.79 13.17 -1.19
C GLU A 135 -1.32 12.97 -0.81
N ILE A 136 -0.90 11.72 -0.85
CA ILE A 136 0.50 11.32 -0.74
C ILE A 136 0.96 10.87 -2.12
N GLY A 137 2.09 11.40 -2.58
CA GLY A 137 2.59 11.14 -3.91
C GLY A 137 3.86 11.91 -4.19
N PHE A 138 4.10 12.20 -5.46
CA PHE A 138 5.32 12.82 -5.94
C PHE A 138 5.02 14.08 -6.74
N SER A 139 5.62 15.22 -6.39
CA SER A 139 5.60 16.37 -7.30
C SER A 139 6.71 16.25 -8.31
N LEU A 140 6.35 16.56 -9.56
CA LEU A 140 7.30 16.72 -10.64
C LEU A 140 7.58 18.21 -10.89
N THR A 141 8.75 18.48 -11.45
CA THR A 141 9.26 19.79 -11.84
C THR A 141 8.42 20.45 -12.94
N ASP A 142 7.70 19.67 -13.73
CA ASP A 142 6.76 20.16 -14.74
C ASP A 142 5.37 20.54 -14.19
N GLY A 143 5.19 20.46 -12.85
CA GLY A 143 3.98 20.87 -12.15
C GLY A 143 2.97 19.74 -11.93
N ARG A 144 3.18 18.54 -12.48
CA ARG A 144 2.31 17.38 -12.21
C ARG A 144 2.50 16.84 -10.79
N PHE A 145 1.45 16.21 -10.26
CA PHE A 145 1.51 15.45 -9.02
C PHE A 145 1.06 14.01 -9.27
N LEU A 146 1.96 13.06 -9.04
CA LEU A 146 1.71 11.63 -9.15
C LEU A 146 1.12 11.12 -7.83
N SER A 147 -0.19 11.23 -7.69
CA SER A 147 -0.94 10.78 -6.50
C SER A 147 -0.85 9.26 -6.36
N THR A 148 -0.54 8.78 -5.15
CA THR A 148 -0.40 7.35 -4.83
C THR A 148 -1.41 6.89 -3.78
N ILE A 149 -1.70 7.75 -2.79
CA ILE A 149 -2.68 7.48 -1.73
C ILE A 149 -3.51 8.74 -1.53
N THR A 150 -4.83 8.61 -1.55
CA THR A 150 -5.72 9.66 -1.05
C THR A 150 -5.99 9.44 0.43
N VAL A 151 -6.00 10.51 1.22
CA VAL A 151 -6.25 10.50 2.67
C VAL A 151 -7.40 11.45 2.99
N CYS A 152 -8.42 10.96 3.66
CA CYS A 152 -9.38 11.82 4.35
C CYS A 152 -8.88 12.05 5.77
N TYR A 153 -8.44 13.27 6.07
CA TYR A 153 -7.73 13.60 7.30
C TYR A 153 -8.58 14.47 8.22
N ASP A 154 -8.72 14.06 9.48
CA ASP A 154 -9.33 14.88 10.51
C ASP A 154 -8.27 15.81 11.11
N ALA A 155 -8.41 17.11 10.87
CA ALA A 155 -7.47 18.11 11.37
C ALA A 155 -7.70 18.48 12.85
N VAL A 156 -8.85 18.12 13.43
CA VAL A 156 -9.16 18.33 14.86
C VAL A 156 -8.47 17.25 15.67
N ASP A 157 -8.75 15.99 15.36
CA ASP A 157 -8.13 14.84 16.03
C ASP A 157 -6.68 14.57 15.57
N GLN A 158 -6.27 15.21 14.47
CA GLN A 158 -4.96 15.05 13.83
C GLN A 158 -4.66 13.59 13.47
N SER A 159 -5.64 12.95 12.84
CA SER A 159 -5.65 11.52 12.52
C SER A 159 -6.34 11.26 11.18
N PRO A 160 -5.92 10.26 10.39
CA PRO A 160 -6.67 9.88 9.20
C PRO A 160 -8.00 9.22 9.58
N LEU A 161 -9.08 9.61 8.90
CA LEU A 161 -10.36 8.88 8.93
C LEU A 161 -10.28 7.64 8.04
N TYR A 162 -9.74 7.79 6.83
CA TYR A 162 -9.42 6.69 5.93
C TYR A 162 -8.36 7.09 4.90
N THR A 163 -7.73 6.08 4.30
CA THR A 163 -6.98 6.17 3.06
C THR A 163 -7.66 5.39 1.93
N TYR A 164 -7.33 5.75 0.70
CA TYR A 164 -7.80 5.11 -0.52
C TYR A 164 -6.63 4.94 -1.50
N PHE A 165 -6.60 3.81 -2.19
CA PHE A 165 -5.73 3.57 -3.34
C PHE A 165 -6.32 2.46 -4.22
N ASP A 166 -5.83 2.40 -5.46
CA ASP A 166 -6.11 1.30 -6.39
C ASP A 166 -4.95 0.28 -6.35
N MET A 167 -5.28 -0.97 -6.09
CA MET A 167 -4.36 -2.11 -6.13
C MET A 167 -4.41 -2.75 -7.51
N THR A 168 -3.24 -2.97 -8.10
CA THR A 168 -3.13 -3.63 -9.41
C THR A 168 -3.26 -5.15 -9.29
N ALA A 169 -3.85 -5.79 -10.30
CA ALA A 169 -3.87 -7.25 -10.48
C ALA A 169 -2.47 -7.89 -10.47
N SER A 170 -1.43 -7.11 -10.79
CA SER A 170 -0.04 -7.58 -10.86
C SER A 170 0.72 -7.46 -9.52
N ILE A 171 0.00 -7.27 -8.40
CA ILE A 171 0.60 -7.02 -7.09
C ILE A 171 1.49 -8.17 -6.58
N GLY A 172 1.26 -9.41 -7.04
CA GLY A 172 2.13 -10.56 -6.73
C GLY A 172 3.58 -10.38 -7.18
N ASN A 173 3.80 -9.58 -8.23
CA ASN A 173 5.11 -9.27 -8.79
C ASN A 173 5.74 -7.99 -8.21
N ASN A 174 5.21 -7.44 -7.11
CA ASN A 174 5.73 -6.22 -6.52
C ASN A 174 7.18 -6.34 -6.03
N ALA A 175 7.85 -5.20 -5.92
CA ALA A 175 9.23 -5.15 -5.43
C ALA A 175 9.36 -5.72 -4.01
N LYS A 176 10.35 -6.59 -3.80
CA LYS A 176 10.67 -7.20 -2.50
C LYS A 176 12.06 -6.74 -2.02
N GLY A 177 12.28 -6.78 -0.70
CA GLY A 177 13.60 -6.52 -0.11
C GLY A 177 14.13 -5.08 -0.30
N THR A 178 13.26 -4.14 -0.64
CA THR A 178 13.61 -2.74 -0.88
C THR A 178 13.88 -1.99 0.43
N PRO A 179 14.85 -1.05 0.48
CA PRO A 179 15.14 -0.29 1.69
C PRO A 179 13.91 0.44 2.25
N ARG A 180 13.75 0.41 3.57
CA ARG A 180 12.63 1.01 4.28
C ARG A 180 13.01 2.37 4.84
N PRO A 181 12.33 3.47 4.46
CA PRO A 181 12.61 4.79 5.00
C PRO A 181 12.03 4.94 6.42
N SER A 182 12.47 6.00 7.10
CA SER A 182 11.80 6.47 8.33
C SER A 182 10.48 7.16 7.99
N PHE A 183 9.53 7.14 8.93
CA PHE A 183 8.32 7.95 8.81
C PHE A 183 8.63 9.44 8.84
N SER A 184 7.99 10.21 7.97
CA SER A 184 8.14 11.65 7.87
C SER A 184 6.83 12.39 8.16
N GLN A 185 6.98 13.56 8.75
CA GLN A 185 5.90 14.48 9.08
C GLN A 185 5.98 15.69 8.13
N ASP A 186 5.04 15.77 7.18
CA ASP A 186 4.93 16.94 6.32
C ASP A 186 4.23 18.09 7.06
N GLY A 187 4.51 19.33 6.66
CA GLY A 187 3.98 20.53 7.33
C GLY A 187 2.46 20.69 7.17
N GLY A 188 1.82 21.30 8.18
CA GLY A 188 0.40 21.69 8.12
C GLY A 188 -0.62 20.63 8.57
N PHE A 189 -0.16 19.42 8.92
CA PHE A 189 -1.04 18.33 9.38
C PHE A 189 -1.14 18.19 10.90
N TYR A 190 -0.11 18.66 11.63
CA TYR A 190 -0.01 18.45 13.07
C TYR A 190 0.28 19.75 13.82
N SER A 191 -0.45 19.95 14.91
CA SER A 191 -0.39 21.06 15.85
C SER A 191 -0.23 20.50 17.27
N ILE A 192 0.93 19.90 17.55
CA ILE A 192 1.25 19.19 18.82
C ILE A 192 2.36 19.90 19.62
N GLY A 193 2.39 21.24 19.55
CA GLY A 193 3.39 22.07 20.24
C GLY A 193 4.82 21.78 19.78
N SER A 194 5.75 21.66 20.73
CA SER A 194 7.17 21.39 20.46
C SER A 194 7.50 19.92 20.21
N ARG A 195 6.52 19.02 20.31
CA ARG A 195 6.71 17.59 20.05
C ARG A 195 6.63 17.31 18.55
N THR A 196 7.32 16.26 18.12
CA THR A 196 7.11 15.65 16.80
C THR A 196 6.25 14.40 16.93
N VAL A 197 5.52 14.03 15.87
CA VAL A 197 4.71 12.80 15.90
C VAL A 197 5.59 11.58 16.20
N ASN A 198 6.82 11.54 15.66
CA ASN A 198 7.78 10.47 15.95
C ASN A 198 8.08 10.31 17.45
N GLN A 199 8.21 11.42 18.18
CA GLN A 199 8.46 11.37 19.63
C GLN A 199 7.27 10.78 20.38
N LEU A 200 6.04 11.08 19.98
CA LEU A 200 4.82 10.54 20.60
C LEU A 200 4.75 9.01 20.47
N TYR A 201 5.30 8.46 19.39
CA TYR A 201 5.41 7.02 19.18
C TYR A 201 6.59 6.35 19.90
N THR A 202 7.44 7.08 20.65
CA THR A 202 8.47 6.41 21.47
C THR A 202 7.84 5.78 22.70
N ARG A 203 8.26 4.57 23.08
CA ARG A 203 7.66 3.84 24.23
C ARG A 203 7.67 4.64 25.53
N SER A 204 8.75 5.38 25.78
CA SER A 204 8.87 6.22 26.98
C SER A 204 7.78 7.31 27.02
N VAL A 205 7.55 8.00 25.89
CA VAL A 205 6.51 9.04 25.80
C VAL A 205 5.12 8.41 25.86
N GLN A 206 4.88 7.34 25.09
CA GLN A 206 3.60 6.61 25.15
C GLN A 206 3.25 6.19 26.57
N ARG A 207 4.21 5.59 27.28
CA ARG A 207 4.01 5.14 28.67
C ARG A 207 3.65 6.29 29.59
N GLY A 208 4.43 7.38 29.56
CA GLY A 208 4.13 8.56 30.37
C GLY A 208 2.76 9.15 30.08
N THR A 209 2.41 9.28 28.80
CA THR A 209 1.14 9.88 28.35
C THR A 209 -0.07 9.00 28.63
N ILE A 210 -0.01 7.70 28.33
CA ILE A 210 -1.11 6.76 28.54
C ILE A 210 -1.32 6.50 30.03
N ASN A 211 -0.25 6.26 30.79
CA ASN A 211 -0.36 6.00 32.23
C ASN A 211 -0.96 7.19 32.98
N ALA A 212 -0.61 8.42 32.60
CA ALA A 212 -1.20 9.62 33.17
C ALA A 212 -2.72 9.72 32.93
N GLN A 213 -3.21 9.27 31.77
CA GLN A 213 -4.64 9.25 31.47
C GLN A 213 -5.40 8.25 32.34
N ILE A 214 -4.81 7.09 32.63
CA ILE A 214 -5.46 5.97 33.32
C ILE A 214 -5.07 5.82 34.80
N GLY A 215 -4.42 6.83 35.38
CA GLY A 215 -4.10 6.85 36.82
C GLY A 215 -2.96 5.92 37.25
N LEU A 216 -2.08 5.51 36.32
CA LEU A 216 -0.88 4.74 36.60
C LEU A 216 0.34 5.64 36.81
N SER A 217 1.39 5.12 37.44
CA SER A 217 2.68 5.82 37.51
C SER A 217 3.29 5.97 36.11
N ALA A 218 4.01 7.07 35.86
CA ALA A 218 4.56 7.37 34.52
C ALA A 218 5.53 6.30 33.96
N THR A 219 6.07 5.42 34.82
CA THR A 219 7.00 4.35 34.46
C THR A 219 6.38 2.96 34.52
N ASP A 220 5.09 2.84 34.84
CA ASP A 220 4.39 1.56 34.91
C ASP A 220 4.38 0.84 33.55
N ILE A 221 4.58 -0.48 33.57
CA ILE A 221 4.70 -1.32 32.37
C ILE A 221 3.48 -2.23 32.15
N LYS A 222 2.38 -2.03 32.89
CA LYS A 222 1.15 -2.85 32.82
C LYS A 222 0.59 -2.98 31.40
N TYR A 223 0.55 -1.88 30.65
CA TYR A 223 -0.01 -1.86 29.29
C TYR A 223 1.00 -1.52 28.19
N ILE A 224 1.94 -0.61 28.46
CA ILE A 224 3.06 -0.27 27.56
C ILE A 224 4.35 -0.88 28.11
N ASP A 225 4.61 -2.12 27.71
CA ASP A 225 5.67 -2.94 28.30
C ASP A 225 7.05 -2.67 27.65
N ASN A 226 8.06 -3.42 28.09
CA ASN A 226 9.40 -3.39 27.50
C ASN A 226 9.61 -4.47 26.42
N GLY A 227 8.62 -5.33 26.20
CA GLY A 227 8.64 -6.43 25.26
C GLY A 227 8.47 -5.97 23.81
N ASN A 228 8.17 -6.90 22.92
CA ASN A 228 8.10 -6.65 21.48
C ASN A 228 6.68 -6.44 20.95
N TRP A 229 5.66 -6.55 21.80
CA TRP A 229 4.28 -6.69 21.34
C TRP A 229 3.30 -5.68 21.94
N PHE A 230 3.54 -5.21 23.16
CA PHE A 230 2.58 -4.36 23.88
C PHE A 230 3.06 -2.91 23.93
N PHE A 231 2.96 -2.26 22.77
CA PHE A 231 3.12 -0.83 22.58
C PHE A 231 2.35 -0.40 21.32
N LEU A 232 2.13 0.91 21.15
CA LEU A 232 1.46 1.43 19.96
C LEU A 232 2.49 1.70 18.86
N ALA A 233 2.37 0.99 17.77
CA ALA A 233 3.12 1.19 16.55
C ALA A 233 2.45 2.23 15.64
N ARG A 234 3.20 2.65 14.63
CA ARG A 234 2.71 3.47 13.52
C ARG A 234 2.02 2.54 12.53
N GLY A 235 0.78 2.15 12.85
CA GLY A 235 -0.01 1.23 12.04
C GLY A 235 -0.40 1.91 10.74
N HIS A 236 0.08 1.37 9.62
CA HIS A 236 -0.25 1.90 8.30
C HIS A 236 -1.74 1.67 8.00
N LEU A 237 -2.39 2.61 7.34
CA LEU A 237 -3.71 2.39 6.75
C LEU A 237 -3.55 1.76 5.36
N THR A 238 -2.78 2.40 4.47
CA THR A 238 -2.30 1.76 3.24
C THR A 238 -0.93 1.15 3.49
N ALA A 239 -0.82 -0.18 3.40
CA ALA A 239 0.39 -0.90 3.75
C ALA A 239 1.47 -0.71 2.69
N ARG A 240 2.73 -0.78 3.12
CA ARG A 240 3.88 -0.72 2.21
C ARG A 240 3.77 -1.76 1.09
N ALA A 241 3.43 -3.00 1.44
CA ALA A 241 3.38 -4.11 0.51
C ALA A 241 2.19 -4.04 -0.47
N ASP A 242 1.26 -3.09 -0.29
CA ASP A 242 0.13 -2.89 -1.20
C ASP A 242 0.52 -2.21 -2.52
N PHE A 243 1.78 -1.79 -2.66
CA PHE A 243 2.28 -1.14 -3.87
C PHE A 243 3.33 -1.95 -4.62
N PHE A 244 3.28 -1.81 -5.95
CA PHE A 244 4.16 -2.48 -6.91
C PHE A 244 5.59 -1.92 -6.89
N TYR A 245 5.73 -0.59 -7.04
CA TYR A 245 7.01 0.09 -7.19
C TYR A 245 7.69 0.42 -5.85
N PRO A 246 9.02 0.33 -5.73
CA PRO A 246 9.75 0.73 -4.52
C PRO A 246 9.45 2.18 -4.09
N ALA A 247 9.31 3.10 -5.06
CA ALA A 247 8.92 4.48 -4.79
C ALA A 247 7.56 4.57 -4.09
N GLN A 248 6.54 3.90 -4.63
CA GLN A 248 5.19 3.87 -4.05
C GLN A 248 5.18 3.21 -2.66
N GLN A 249 5.93 2.11 -2.49
CA GLN A 249 6.13 1.47 -1.19
C GLN A 249 6.74 2.43 -0.16
N ASN A 250 7.72 3.24 -0.56
CA ASN A 250 8.35 4.22 0.32
C ASN A 250 7.46 5.44 0.57
N ALA A 251 6.53 5.76 -0.34
CA ALA A 251 5.54 6.82 -0.15
C ALA A 251 4.60 6.54 1.02
N THR A 252 4.38 5.28 1.42
CA THR A 252 3.47 4.94 2.53
C THR A 252 3.93 5.46 3.91
N PHE A 253 5.19 5.88 4.04
CA PHE A 253 5.84 6.30 5.28
C PHE A 253 5.53 7.76 5.68
N ARG A 254 4.26 8.15 5.55
CA ARG A 254 3.76 9.46 6.01
C ARG A 254 2.89 9.27 7.22
N TYR A 255 3.05 10.10 8.23
CA TYR A 255 2.25 9.98 9.45
C TYR A 255 0.74 10.13 9.18
N ILE A 256 0.34 10.85 8.13
CA ILE A 256 -1.07 10.97 7.74
C ILE A 256 -1.64 9.67 7.13
N ASN A 257 -0.80 8.68 6.81
CA ASN A 257 -1.18 7.31 6.42
C ASN A 257 -1.03 6.34 7.61
N ALA A 258 -0.94 6.84 8.84
CA ALA A 258 -0.81 6.00 10.02
C ALA A 258 -1.71 6.46 11.16
N ALA A 259 -2.13 5.50 11.97
CA ALA A 259 -2.78 5.73 13.26
C ALA A 259 -2.15 4.83 14.34
N PRO A 260 -2.36 5.11 15.64
CA PRO A 260 -1.81 4.30 16.72
C PRO A 260 -2.40 2.88 16.73
N GLN A 261 -1.56 1.87 16.51
CA GLN A 261 -2.01 0.48 16.44
C GLN A 261 -1.22 -0.38 17.41
N TRP A 262 -1.86 -1.19 18.23
CA TRP A 262 -1.14 -2.12 19.10
C TRP A 262 -0.27 -3.06 18.26
N GLN A 263 1.00 -3.18 18.62
CA GLN A 263 1.96 -3.93 17.81
C GLN A 263 1.59 -5.41 17.67
N SER A 264 0.97 -6.01 18.68
CA SER A 264 0.43 -7.37 18.61
C SER A 264 -0.69 -7.54 17.59
N PHE A 265 -1.48 -6.49 17.33
CA PHE A 265 -2.50 -6.48 16.28
C PHE A 265 -1.89 -6.16 14.91
N ASN A 266 -1.15 -5.05 14.82
CA ASN A 266 -0.45 -4.59 13.62
C ASN A 266 0.41 -5.69 12.98
N GLY A 267 1.22 -6.37 13.79
CA GLY A 267 2.19 -7.36 13.32
C GLY A 267 1.65 -8.77 13.13
N LEU A 268 0.37 -9.03 13.47
CA LEU A 268 -0.24 -10.37 13.40
C LEU A 268 -1.52 -10.33 12.58
N ASN A 269 -2.72 -10.39 13.16
CA ASN A 269 -3.95 -10.54 12.36
C ASN A 269 -4.15 -9.41 11.34
N TRP A 270 -3.74 -8.17 11.63
CA TRP A 270 -3.85 -7.10 10.65
C TRP A 270 -2.93 -7.31 9.44
N ASN A 271 -1.68 -7.73 9.68
CA ASN A 271 -0.75 -8.10 8.62
C ASN A 271 -1.25 -9.29 7.79
N GLU A 272 -1.90 -10.28 8.42
CA GLU A 272 -2.53 -11.41 7.71
C GLU A 272 -3.71 -10.97 6.83
N ILE A 273 -4.54 -10.04 7.30
CA ILE A 273 -5.61 -9.42 6.49
C ILE A 273 -4.99 -8.75 5.26
N GLU A 274 -3.97 -7.93 5.46
CA GLU A 274 -3.30 -7.22 4.36
C GLU A 274 -2.66 -8.19 3.35
N ASN A 275 -2.02 -9.26 3.82
CA ASN A 275 -1.49 -10.33 2.97
C ASN A 275 -2.60 -10.99 2.15
N SER A 276 -3.67 -11.43 2.82
CA SER A 276 -4.80 -12.13 2.18
C SER A 276 -5.46 -11.30 1.08
N VAL A 277 -5.54 -9.97 1.24
CA VAL A 277 -6.10 -9.08 0.20
C VAL A 277 -5.20 -9.01 -1.03
N ARG A 278 -3.88 -8.94 -0.85
CA ARG A 278 -2.93 -8.97 -1.96
C ARG A 278 -2.95 -10.31 -2.69
N ASP A 279 -2.98 -11.40 -1.93
CA ASP A 279 -3.07 -12.76 -2.47
C ASP A 279 -4.38 -12.95 -3.24
N TYR A 280 -5.51 -12.41 -2.75
CA TYR A 280 -6.77 -12.43 -3.49
C TYR A 280 -6.66 -11.70 -4.84
N ALA A 281 -6.06 -10.50 -4.87
CA ALA A 281 -5.90 -9.73 -6.10
C ALA A 281 -5.04 -10.48 -7.13
N ASP A 282 -3.92 -11.06 -6.67
CA ASP A 282 -2.96 -11.81 -7.50
C ASP A 282 -3.55 -13.13 -8.01
N VAL A 283 -4.12 -13.96 -7.12
CA VAL A 283 -4.69 -15.27 -7.52
C VAL A 283 -5.83 -15.12 -8.51
N ASN A 284 -6.63 -14.05 -8.39
CA ASN A 284 -7.78 -13.82 -9.27
C ASN A 284 -7.46 -12.92 -10.47
N GLY A 285 -6.28 -12.31 -10.51
CA GLY A 285 -5.89 -11.36 -11.56
C GLY A 285 -6.83 -10.17 -11.68
N VAL A 286 -7.18 -9.56 -10.55
CA VAL A 286 -8.15 -8.44 -10.50
C VAL A 286 -7.57 -7.19 -9.88
N ASP A 287 -7.87 -6.05 -10.50
CA ASP A 287 -7.66 -4.76 -9.87
C ASP A 287 -8.71 -4.54 -8.77
N LEU A 288 -8.29 -3.99 -7.64
CA LEU A 288 -9.14 -3.73 -6.48
C LEU A 288 -9.07 -2.27 -6.09
N GLN A 289 -10.21 -1.71 -5.70
CA GLN A 289 -10.28 -0.44 -5.01
C GLN A 289 -10.29 -0.70 -3.50
N VAL A 290 -9.35 -0.10 -2.77
CA VAL A 290 -9.15 -0.42 -1.35
C VAL A 290 -9.22 0.85 -0.51
N TRP A 291 -10.11 0.84 0.47
CA TRP A 291 -10.17 1.87 1.52
C TRP A 291 -9.77 1.24 2.83
N THR A 292 -8.91 1.90 3.60
CA THR A 292 -8.60 1.48 4.97
C THR A 292 -8.80 2.65 5.90
N GLY A 293 -9.48 2.46 7.01
CA GLY A 293 -9.71 3.53 7.96
C GLY A 293 -9.81 3.04 9.39
N VAL A 294 -10.13 3.98 10.26
CA VAL A 294 -10.21 3.77 11.70
C VAL A 294 -11.62 4.10 12.20
N TYR A 295 -11.99 3.64 13.40
CA TYR A 295 -13.25 3.98 14.05
C TYR A 295 -13.19 3.86 15.57
N GLY A 296 -13.90 4.76 16.26
CA GLY A 296 -13.98 4.84 17.72
C GLY A 296 -12.62 5.11 18.39
N ILE A 297 -12.59 5.12 19.72
CA ILE A 297 -11.36 5.33 20.51
C ILE A 297 -11.20 4.15 21.46
N ALA A 298 -10.04 3.52 21.46
CA ALA A 298 -9.71 2.44 22.37
C ALA A 298 -9.67 2.95 23.81
N THR A 299 -10.11 2.12 24.74
CA THR A 299 -10.13 2.45 26.17
C THR A 299 -9.28 1.46 26.96
N LEU A 300 -8.81 1.91 28.13
CA LEU A 300 -8.28 1.06 29.19
C LEU A 300 -8.93 1.46 30.52
N PRO A 301 -9.11 0.52 31.46
CA PRO A 301 -9.70 0.84 32.76
C PRO A 301 -8.74 1.72 33.57
N HIS A 302 -9.27 2.80 34.14
CA HIS A 302 -8.55 3.65 35.07
C HIS A 302 -8.20 2.87 36.35
N GLU A 303 -6.97 3.00 36.85
CA GLU A 303 -6.43 2.15 37.90
C GLU A 303 -7.23 2.20 39.21
N SER A 304 -7.72 3.39 39.59
CA SER A 304 -8.45 3.56 40.85
C SER A 304 -9.97 3.40 40.76
N THR A 305 -10.58 3.65 39.60
CA THR A 305 -12.05 3.66 39.45
C THR A 305 -12.57 2.46 38.67
N GLY A 306 -11.73 1.84 37.84
CA GLY A 306 -12.13 0.79 36.91
C GLY A 306 -12.93 1.28 35.70
N GLU A 307 -13.16 2.59 35.57
CA GLU A 307 -13.90 3.16 34.44
C GLU A 307 -13.05 3.19 33.16
N ASP A 308 -13.69 2.87 32.03
CA ASP A 308 -13.05 2.90 30.72
C ASP A 308 -12.61 4.33 30.34
N THR A 309 -11.32 4.52 30.14
CA THR A 309 -10.71 5.80 29.80
C THR A 309 -10.20 5.80 28.36
N PRO A 310 -10.60 6.76 27.51
CA PRO A 310 -10.16 6.86 26.12
C PRO A 310 -8.67 7.21 26.03
N LEU A 311 -7.98 6.65 25.03
CA LEU A 311 -6.54 6.79 24.88
C LEU A 311 -6.16 7.75 23.75
N TYR A 312 -5.25 8.67 24.06
CA TYR A 312 -4.62 9.59 23.10
C TYR A 312 -3.09 9.53 23.22
N LEU A 313 -2.37 9.67 22.10
CA LEU A 313 -0.90 9.79 22.12
C LEU A 313 -0.40 11.20 22.46
N TYR A 314 -1.29 12.20 22.45
CA TYR A 314 -0.97 13.57 22.80
C TYR A 314 -2.02 14.16 23.75
N THR A 315 -1.52 14.79 24.82
CA THR A 315 -2.29 15.55 25.79
C THR A 315 -1.52 16.84 26.13
N ALA A 316 -2.12 17.99 25.90
CA ALA A 316 -1.56 19.30 26.27
C ALA A 316 -1.95 19.70 27.70
N THR A 317 -1.28 20.72 28.23
CA THR A 317 -1.54 21.24 29.59
C THR A 317 -2.92 21.90 29.73
N ASP A 318 -3.50 22.37 28.64
CA ASP A 318 -4.84 22.97 28.59
C ASP A 318 -5.96 21.92 28.40
N GLY A 319 -5.59 20.63 28.38
CA GLY A 319 -6.53 19.52 28.19
C GLY A 319 -6.76 19.12 26.72
N THR A 320 -6.17 19.83 25.76
CA THR A 320 -6.28 19.45 24.33
C THR A 320 -5.67 18.07 24.10
N THR A 321 -6.38 17.19 23.39
CA THR A 321 -5.88 15.87 22.99
C THR A 321 -5.73 15.77 21.47
N ALA A 322 -4.86 14.87 21.01
CA ALA A 322 -4.70 14.57 19.58
C ALA A 322 -4.12 13.16 19.39
N LEU A 323 -4.20 12.66 18.15
CA LEU A 323 -3.79 11.31 17.77
C LEU A 323 -4.48 10.25 18.66
N PRO A 324 -5.83 10.16 18.61
CA PRO A 324 -6.57 9.13 19.34
C PRO A 324 -6.08 7.74 18.94
N VAL A 325 -6.03 6.82 19.90
CA VAL A 325 -5.82 5.40 19.61
C VAL A 325 -7.16 4.84 19.14
N PRO A 326 -7.33 4.47 17.86
CA PRO A 326 -8.61 3.99 17.39
C PRO A 326 -8.99 2.66 18.03
N SER A 327 -10.27 2.44 18.29
CA SER A 327 -10.75 1.14 18.80
C SER A 327 -10.74 0.05 17.74
N ILE A 328 -10.96 0.44 16.48
CA ILE A 328 -11.13 -0.46 15.34
C ILE A 328 -10.35 0.07 14.14
N TYR A 329 -9.75 -0.84 13.39
CA TYR A 329 -9.36 -0.63 12.00
C TYR A 329 -10.33 -1.38 11.09
N TRP A 330 -10.67 -0.78 9.95
CA TRP A 330 -11.51 -1.39 8.94
C TRP A 330 -10.87 -1.26 7.56
N LYS A 331 -11.08 -2.25 6.68
CA LYS A 331 -10.60 -2.26 5.30
C LYS A 331 -11.74 -2.69 4.37
N VAL A 332 -12.20 -1.78 3.50
CA VAL A 332 -13.13 -2.12 2.42
C VAL A 332 -12.32 -2.51 1.20
N VAL A 333 -12.59 -3.70 0.67
CA VAL A 333 -11.99 -4.23 -0.55
C VAL A 333 -13.11 -4.40 -1.57
N TYR A 334 -12.97 -3.75 -2.73
CA TYR A 334 -14.01 -3.71 -3.75
C TYR A 334 -13.43 -4.03 -5.12
N ASN A 335 -14.05 -4.99 -5.81
CA ASN A 335 -13.74 -5.31 -7.20
C ASN A 335 -14.74 -4.54 -8.10
N PRO A 336 -14.29 -3.52 -8.85
CA PRO A 336 -15.18 -2.68 -9.65
C PRO A 336 -15.82 -3.43 -10.82
N SER A 337 -15.12 -4.41 -11.41
CA SER A 337 -15.60 -5.19 -12.56
C SER A 337 -16.80 -6.07 -12.22
N SER A 338 -16.79 -6.71 -11.05
CA SER A 338 -17.89 -7.57 -10.57
C SER A 338 -18.87 -6.83 -9.65
N ARG A 339 -18.50 -5.64 -9.18
CA ARG A 339 -19.18 -4.87 -8.13
C ARG A 339 -19.33 -5.62 -6.81
N ARG A 340 -18.43 -6.57 -6.54
CA ARG A 340 -18.41 -7.33 -5.27
C ARG A 340 -17.47 -6.64 -4.29
N GLY A 341 -17.83 -6.64 -3.01
CA GLY A 341 -17.01 -6.00 -1.98
C GLY A 341 -17.25 -6.55 -0.59
N VAL A 342 -16.27 -6.35 0.28
CA VAL A 342 -16.32 -6.79 1.69
C VAL A 342 -15.62 -5.77 2.57
N ALA A 343 -16.09 -5.63 3.80
CA ALA A 343 -15.41 -4.89 4.85
C ALA A 343 -14.73 -5.88 5.81
N LEU A 344 -13.43 -5.73 6.05
CA LEU A 344 -12.65 -6.50 7.01
C LEU A 344 -12.37 -5.63 8.22
N ILE A 345 -12.63 -6.14 9.42
CA ILE A 345 -12.60 -5.37 10.66
C ILE A 345 -11.62 -6.03 11.63
N GLY A 346 -10.82 -5.22 12.33
CA GLY A 346 -9.93 -5.67 13.40
C GLY A 346 -10.03 -4.77 14.63
N ALA A 347 -10.20 -5.38 15.80
CA ALA A 347 -10.20 -4.71 17.09
C ALA A 347 -8.76 -4.36 17.51
N ASN A 348 -8.51 -3.07 17.74
CA ASN A 348 -7.21 -2.53 18.12
C ASN A 348 -7.10 -2.38 19.63
N ASN A 349 -7.30 -3.47 20.37
CA ASN A 349 -7.05 -3.51 21.80
C ASN A 349 -6.78 -4.96 22.26
N PRO A 350 -5.53 -5.33 22.57
CA PRO A 350 -5.20 -6.69 23.00
C PRO A 350 -5.68 -7.02 24.42
N TYR A 351 -6.21 -6.03 25.15
CA TYR A 351 -6.73 -6.17 26.51
C TYR A 351 -8.26 -6.24 26.57
N ASP A 352 -8.96 -6.02 25.44
CA ASP A 352 -10.42 -6.06 25.40
C ASP A 352 -10.94 -7.49 25.23
N VAL A 353 -11.02 -8.22 26.35
CA VAL A 353 -11.51 -9.61 26.37
C VAL A 353 -12.95 -9.77 25.89
N ASN A 354 -13.72 -8.68 25.81
CA ASN A 354 -15.11 -8.65 25.38
C ASN A 354 -15.27 -8.15 23.93
N ALA A 355 -14.20 -8.13 23.13
CA ALA A 355 -14.25 -7.66 21.75
C ALA A 355 -15.32 -8.36 20.89
N ALA A 356 -15.60 -9.64 21.16
CA ALA A 356 -16.63 -10.42 20.47
C ALA A 356 -18.06 -9.90 20.71
N ASP A 357 -18.32 -9.20 21.82
CA ASP A 357 -19.63 -8.64 22.14
C ASP A 357 -19.83 -7.23 21.55
N LYS A 358 -18.76 -6.63 21.01
CA LYS A 358 -18.70 -5.24 20.53
C LYS A 358 -18.66 -5.13 19.00
N LEU A 359 -19.14 -6.16 18.29
CA LEU A 359 -19.15 -6.15 16.82
C LEU A 359 -20.01 -5.00 16.29
N ILE A 360 -19.45 -4.17 15.43
CA ILE A 360 -20.16 -3.04 14.81
C ILE A 360 -21.04 -3.44 13.62
N CYS A 361 -20.98 -4.69 13.19
CA CYS A 361 -21.75 -5.21 12.05
C CYS A 361 -21.83 -6.74 12.08
N THR A 362 -22.78 -7.30 11.32
CA THR A 362 -23.00 -8.74 11.22
C THR A 362 -21.79 -9.44 10.62
N ASP A 363 -21.25 -10.44 11.34
CA ASP A 363 -20.09 -11.21 10.92
C ASP A 363 -20.44 -12.17 9.75
N VAL A 364 -19.79 -11.95 8.60
CA VAL A 364 -19.85 -12.80 7.40
C VAL A 364 -18.53 -13.50 7.11
N SER A 365 -17.60 -13.57 8.07
CA SER A 365 -16.27 -14.18 7.88
C SER A 365 -16.33 -15.62 7.36
N SER A 366 -17.38 -16.37 7.71
CA SER A 366 -17.55 -17.76 7.27
C SER A 366 -17.77 -17.91 5.76
N SER A 367 -18.13 -16.84 5.05
CA SER A 367 -18.25 -16.86 3.59
C SER A 367 -16.94 -16.58 2.85
N LEU A 368 -15.86 -16.25 3.56
CA LEU A 368 -14.58 -15.83 2.97
C LEU A 368 -13.55 -16.95 3.16
N ASN A 369 -13.22 -17.66 2.09
CA ASN A 369 -12.28 -18.79 2.14
C ASN A 369 -10.82 -18.38 1.85
N TRP A 370 -10.58 -17.12 1.48
CA TRP A 370 -9.27 -16.59 1.10
C TRP A 370 -8.54 -15.85 2.25
N LEU A 371 -9.12 -15.79 3.45
CA LEU A 371 -8.52 -15.17 4.64
C LEU A 371 -7.75 -16.19 5.51
N SER A 372 -6.50 -15.89 5.85
CA SER A 372 -5.58 -16.76 6.62
C SER A 372 -5.43 -16.43 8.12
N TRP A 373 -6.28 -15.57 8.67
CA TRP A 373 -6.17 -15.02 10.03
C TRP A 373 -6.50 -15.98 11.19
N ASN A 374 -6.01 -15.67 12.40
CA ASN A 374 -6.51 -16.25 13.65
C ASN A 374 -7.58 -15.33 14.28
N ARG A 375 -8.72 -15.23 13.62
CA ARG A 375 -9.72 -14.16 13.82
C ARG A 375 -10.25 -14.02 15.26
N LEU A 376 -10.29 -15.09 16.04
CA LEU A 376 -10.81 -15.07 17.42
C LEU A 376 -9.74 -14.72 18.47
N ASN A 377 -8.48 -14.54 18.05
CA ASN A 377 -7.39 -14.23 18.97
C ASN A 377 -7.38 -12.75 19.34
N ILE A 378 -7.82 -12.45 20.55
CA ILE A 378 -7.94 -11.08 21.09
C ILE A 378 -6.58 -10.39 21.17
N THR A 379 -5.55 -11.07 21.67
CA THR A 379 -4.21 -10.49 21.80
C THR A 379 -3.61 -10.11 20.45
N GLN A 380 -3.93 -10.88 19.40
CA GLN A 380 -3.50 -10.62 18.02
C GLN A 380 -4.45 -9.68 17.27
N GLY A 381 -5.49 -9.16 17.94
CA GLY A 381 -6.56 -8.36 17.37
C GLY A 381 -7.70 -9.22 16.85
N TYR A 382 -8.78 -9.29 17.63
CA TYR A 382 -10.01 -9.96 17.22
C TYR A 382 -10.49 -9.37 15.89
N SER A 383 -10.79 -10.22 14.91
CA SER A 383 -11.08 -9.81 13.55
C SER A 383 -12.33 -10.50 13.00
N TYR A 384 -13.03 -9.82 12.11
CA TYR A 384 -14.25 -10.32 11.48
C TYR A 384 -14.50 -9.57 10.17
N ALA A 385 -15.51 -9.98 9.42
CA ALA A 385 -15.87 -9.37 8.15
C ALA A 385 -17.35 -9.00 8.10
N CYS A 386 -17.69 -7.97 7.35
CA CYS A 386 -19.05 -7.48 7.18
C CYS A 386 -19.34 -7.14 5.73
N SER A 387 -20.62 -7.00 5.39
CA SER A 387 -20.99 -6.30 4.17
C SER A 387 -20.55 -4.83 4.25
N VAL A 388 -20.20 -4.24 3.10
CA VAL A 388 -19.83 -2.81 3.03
C VAL A 388 -20.99 -1.93 3.50
N ALA A 389 -22.23 -2.34 3.23
CA ALA A 389 -23.43 -1.64 3.66
C ALA A 389 -23.60 -1.63 5.19
N ASP A 390 -23.36 -2.77 5.86
CA ASP A 390 -23.46 -2.83 7.32
C ASP A 390 -22.37 -2.00 8.00
N LEU A 391 -21.12 -2.05 7.49
CA LEU A 391 -20.07 -1.16 7.98
C LEU A 391 -20.50 0.31 7.90
N ARG A 392 -21.01 0.74 6.74
CA ARG A 392 -21.37 2.14 6.50
C ARG A 392 -22.51 2.65 7.37
N ARG A 393 -23.38 1.77 7.89
CA ARG A 393 -24.42 2.17 8.87
C ARG A 393 -23.84 2.67 10.19
N VAL A 394 -22.65 2.19 10.57
CA VAL A 394 -21.95 2.61 11.80
C VAL A 394 -20.84 3.60 11.51
N VAL A 395 -20.03 3.32 10.48
CA VAL A 395 -18.95 4.18 10.01
C VAL A 395 -19.45 4.98 8.81
N SER A 396 -20.12 6.11 9.08
CA SER A 396 -20.76 6.92 8.04
C SER A 396 -19.81 7.45 6.95
N TYR A 397 -18.51 7.48 7.26
CA TYR A 397 -17.43 7.86 6.36
C TYR A 397 -16.75 6.71 5.60
N ALA A 398 -17.15 5.45 5.82
CA ALA A 398 -16.77 4.33 4.95
C ALA A 398 -17.33 4.57 3.53
N PRO A 399 -16.69 4.08 2.46
CA PRO A 399 -17.06 4.45 1.09
C PRO A 399 -18.51 4.07 0.73
N ASN A 400 -19.19 4.95 -0.03
CA ASN A 400 -20.54 4.71 -0.53
C ASN A 400 -20.50 4.01 -1.90
N LEU A 401 -20.50 2.68 -1.88
CA LEU A 401 -20.33 1.87 -3.09
C LEU A 401 -21.63 1.14 -3.46
N GLN A 402 -21.87 0.96 -4.75
CA GLN A 402 -22.89 0.03 -5.22
C GLN A 402 -22.33 -1.39 -5.20
N VAL A 403 -22.69 -2.16 -4.19
CA VAL A 403 -22.19 -3.54 -4.00
C VAL A 403 -23.27 -4.56 -4.38
N SER A 404 -22.95 -5.45 -5.33
CA SER A 404 -23.83 -6.52 -5.83
C SER A 404 -23.73 -7.81 -5.01
N GLY A 405 -22.68 -7.97 -4.19
CA GLY A 405 -22.49 -9.13 -3.31
C GLY A 405 -21.17 -9.08 -2.54
N ILE A 406 -21.00 -9.99 -1.59
CA ILE A 406 -19.75 -10.16 -0.82
C ILE A 406 -18.61 -10.59 -1.75
N LEU A 407 -17.40 -10.12 -1.53
CA LEU A 407 -16.19 -10.55 -2.24
C LEU A 407 -15.72 -11.91 -1.70
N VAL A 408 -16.33 -13.00 -2.18
CA VAL A 408 -15.97 -14.39 -1.83
C VAL A 408 -15.02 -15.02 -2.81
#